data_AF-A0A061AUE9-F1
#
_entry.id   AF-A0A061AUE9-F1
#
_cell.length_a   1.000
_cell.length_b   1.000
_cell.length_c   1.000
_cell.angle_alpha   90.00
_cell.angle_beta   90.00
_cell.angle_gamma   90.00
#
_symmetry.space_group_name_H-M   'P 1'
#
loop_
_entity.id
_entity.type
_entity.pdbx_description
1 polymer ?
#
loop_
_entity_poly.entity_id
_entity_poly.type
_entity_poly.pdbx_seq_one_letter_code
_entity_poly.pdbx_strand_id
1 'polypeptide(L)'
;MGVFDLTEEDITQLKPWLVERSAQVSDAEPDVLADYIVALLQNKVEGEEMTKLLAGSLEDFLGGADPVAFAKEVMAGVQSKAYVKEASKPDELKKKAQEEAFKVTQEFFKKDKTSYNQAPPEYRNNIRRQPPHLQPPRLTAEQLQTQRDKESDHIHSVATDRVIRGNTVVVASLPLDKLDDSKLRSYFTRFGEITNIKLNREFRTAEIEFKEPKFARKAWSSPEPIFDNRFIKIFFKKQRPAQSEPQPFDIEEFKKQQAEKQKEFEEKQAKKKARDEQLQKMIELKEKMLTSYLAELSKLEQQLMDDPDQEASIRTQVEKIQSDMEANGVTPEAITQDKAKLEGKSMAFTSRGRYPSRGRGSLRGRGRGGRGGYAPYTKRAFAPSSRSLDLRTKTITVNLPDPNNESFQRALGVFGNDAVAGVSQKDDGHVNITFKERYQAEKFFREKIELEGLPPLEKTWDESARPSTSSTPVTGSPADAEMSTNDVEMN
;
A
#
# COMPACT_ATOMS: atom_id res chain seq x y z
N MET A 1 46.11 19.39 40.86
CA MET A 1 44.64 19.40 40.94
C MET A 1 44.20 20.25 39.77
N GLY A 2 43.68 19.75 38.67
CA GLY A 2 43.21 18.43 38.29
C GLY A 2 42.46 18.68 36.99
N VAL A 3 42.94 18.09 35.89
CA VAL A 3 42.28 18.15 34.58
C VAL A 3 40.82 17.76 34.78
N PHE A 4 39.88 18.57 34.28
CA PHE A 4 38.47 18.18 34.22
C PHE A 4 38.34 17.08 33.17
N ASP A 5 38.72 15.85 33.53
CA ASP A 5 38.47 14.66 32.72
C ASP A 5 36.97 14.35 32.80
N LEU A 6 36.19 15.13 32.06
CA LEU A 6 34.79 14.88 31.79
C LEU A 6 34.71 13.61 30.94
N THR A 7 34.29 12.52 31.57
CA THR A 7 34.04 11.25 30.85
C THR A 7 32.87 11.42 29.88
N GLU A 8 32.79 10.56 28.86
CA GLU A 8 31.64 10.55 27.94
C GLU A 8 30.31 10.36 28.68
N GLU A 9 30.30 9.59 29.77
CA GLU A 9 29.13 9.39 30.63
C GLU A 9 28.74 10.69 31.37
N ASP A 10 29.71 11.42 31.92
CA ASP A 10 29.46 12.70 32.57
C ASP A 10 28.87 13.72 31.58
N ILE A 11 29.35 13.73 30.33
CA ILE A 11 28.84 14.62 29.26
C ILE A 11 27.38 14.28 28.91
N THR A 12 27.02 13.00 28.85
CA THR A 12 25.63 12.60 28.55
C THR A 12 24.64 13.04 29.62
N GLN A 13 25.07 13.18 30.87
CA GLN A 13 24.24 13.64 32.00
C GLN A 13 24.32 15.16 32.20
N LEU A 14 25.46 15.78 31.87
CA LEU A 14 25.67 17.21 32.01
C LEU A 14 24.92 18.03 30.96
N LYS A 15 24.84 17.56 29.71
CA LYS A 15 24.12 18.23 28.62
C LYS A 15 22.66 18.60 28.98
N PRO A 16 21.79 17.66 29.38
CA PRO A 16 20.40 18.00 29.70
C PRO A 16 20.28 18.98 30.89
N TRP A 17 21.20 18.88 31.86
CA TRP A 17 21.26 19.83 32.98
C TRP A 17 21.67 21.24 32.54
N LEU A 18 22.64 21.36 31.63
CA LEU A 18 23.05 22.63 31.03
C LEU A 18 21.96 23.24 30.15
N VAL A 19 21.18 22.42 29.43
CA VAL A 19 20.02 22.88 28.64
C VAL A 19 18.97 23.51 29.54
N GLU A 20 18.61 22.86 30.64
CA GLU A 20 17.63 23.39 31.59
C GLU A 20 18.12 24.68 32.25
N ARG A 21 19.40 24.75 32.62
CA ARG A 21 19.97 25.92 33.28
C ARG A 21 20.21 27.09 32.31
N SER A 22 20.68 26.83 31.10
CA SER A 22 20.87 27.85 30.06
C SER A 22 19.55 28.43 29.56
N ALA A 23 18.48 27.63 29.48
CA ALA A 23 17.15 28.11 29.12
C ALA A 23 16.55 29.10 30.12
N GLN A 24 16.99 29.07 31.39
CA GLN A 24 16.53 29.99 32.42
C GLN A 24 17.29 31.32 32.43
N VAL A 25 18.52 31.33 31.88
CA VAL A 25 19.45 32.46 32.01
C VAL A 25 19.72 33.14 30.66
N SER A 26 19.50 32.44 29.54
CA SER A 26 19.78 32.92 28.19
C SER A 26 18.57 32.76 27.27
N ASP A 27 18.35 33.76 26.42
CA ASP A 27 17.35 33.73 25.33
C ASP A 27 17.84 32.99 24.07
N ALA A 28 19.13 32.62 23.99
CA ALA A 28 19.68 31.83 22.90
C ALA A 28 19.35 30.32 23.05
N GLU A 29 19.44 29.59 21.93
CA GLU A 29 19.03 28.18 21.86
C GLU A 29 19.79 27.31 22.89
N PRO A 30 19.10 26.72 23.89
CA PRO A 30 19.75 26.13 25.06
C PRO A 30 20.51 24.84 24.72
N ASP A 31 20.07 24.08 23.71
CA ASP A 31 20.75 22.87 23.22
C ASP A 31 22.11 23.21 22.58
N VAL A 32 22.14 24.25 21.73
CA VAL A 32 23.36 24.69 21.05
C VAL A 32 24.35 25.31 22.04
N LEU A 33 23.84 26.07 23.01
CA LEU A 33 24.67 26.62 24.09
C LEU A 33 25.24 25.54 25.00
N ALA A 34 24.46 24.51 25.34
CA ALA A 34 24.96 23.39 26.13
C ALA A 34 26.09 22.64 25.41
N ASP A 35 25.96 22.40 24.10
CA ASP A 35 27.02 21.79 23.28
C ASP A 35 28.26 22.68 23.20
N TYR A 36 28.09 24.00 23.07
CA TYR A 36 29.18 24.96 23.07
C TYR A 36 29.90 25.01 24.41
N ILE A 37 29.17 25.03 25.53
CA ILE A 37 29.74 25.01 26.88
C ILE A 37 30.51 23.71 27.12
N VAL A 38 29.98 22.56 26.70
CA VAL A 38 30.70 21.27 26.78
C VAL A 38 31.99 21.31 25.96
N ALA A 39 31.96 21.87 24.75
CA ALA A 39 33.16 22.02 23.92
C ALA A 39 34.21 22.95 24.57
N LEU A 40 33.76 24.01 25.25
CA LEU A 40 34.65 24.91 26.00
C LEU A 40 35.24 24.24 27.24
N LEU A 41 34.48 23.40 27.94
CA LEU A 41 34.94 22.63 29.11
C LEU A 41 35.95 21.53 28.72
N GLN A 42 35.92 21.05 27.47
CA GLN A 42 36.90 20.11 26.93
C GLN A 42 38.24 20.75 26.55
N ASN A 43 38.35 22.09 26.59
CA ASN A 43 39.61 22.76 26.36
C ASN A 43 40.55 22.58 27.56
N LYS A 44 41.87 22.50 27.31
CA LYS A 44 42.92 22.26 28.32
C LYS A 44 43.25 23.50 29.17
N VAL A 45 42.26 24.30 29.53
CA VAL A 45 42.42 25.49 30.37
C VAL A 45 41.84 25.18 31.75
N GLU A 46 42.54 25.52 32.82
CA GLU A 46 42.14 25.11 34.17
C GLU A 46 41.76 26.30 35.07
N GLY A 47 40.89 26.03 36.05
CA GLY A 47 40.64 26.94 37.17
C GLY A 47 39.97 28.27 36.79
N GLU A 48 40.46 29.37 37.39
CA GLU A 48 39.90 30.71 37.22
C GLU A 48 40.00 31.23 35.78
N GLU A 49 40.96 30.73 34.99
CA GLU A 49 41.10 31.09 33.58
C GLU A 49 39.95 30.52 32.74
N MET A 50 39.46 29.32 33.06
CA MET A 50 38.29 28.73 32.42
C MET A 50 37.02 29.52 32.74
N THR A 51 36.89 30.07 33.95
CA THR A 51 35.76 30.97 34.27
C THR A 51 35.79 32.28 33.49
N LYS A 52 36.99 32.84 33.24
CA LYS A 52 37.14 34.05 32.41
C LYS A 52 36.84 33.75 30.94
N LEU A 53 37.28 32.60 30.44
CA LEU A 53 37.01 32.14 29.08
C LEU A 53 35.50 31.92 28.86
N LEU A 54 34.84 31.19 29.78
CA LEU A 54 33.39 30.99 29.74
C LEU A 54 32.65 32.32 29.84
N ALA A 55 33.03 33.21 30.76
CA ALA A 55 32.36 34.50 30.90
C ALA A 55 32.48 35.36 29.62
N GLY A 56 33.67 35.45 29.02
CA GLY A 56 33.86 36.27 27.81
C GLY A 56 33.26 35.66 26.54
N SER A 57 33.19 34.33 26.43
CA SER A 57 32.57 33.65 25.28
C SER A 57 31.06 33.53 25.39
N LEU A 58 30.50 33.55 26.61
CA LEU A 58 29.07 33.49 26.87
C LEU A 58 28.43 34.87 27.05
N GLU A 59 29.20 35.96 27.13
CA GLU A 59 28.71 37.33 27.32
C GLU A 59 27.67 37.73 26.25
N ASP A 60 27.95 37.42 24.98
CA ASP A 60 27.05 37.72 23.86
C ASP A 60 25.74 36.91 23.88
N PHE A 61 25.71 35.79 24.62
CA PHE A 61 24.57 34.87 24.65
C PHE A 61 23.66 35.04 25.87
N LEU A 62 24.16 35.61 26.97
CA LEU A 62 23.45 35.66 28.26
C LEU A 62 22.47 36.84 28.41
N GLY A 63 22.18 37.59 27.33
CA GLY A 63 21.01 38.49 27.25
C GLY A 63 20.88 39.57 28.34
N GLY A 64 21.96 39.88 29.07
CA GLY A 64 21.96 40.83 30.20
C GLY A 64 22.12 40.21 31.59
N ALA A 65 22.19 38.88 31.72
CA ALA A 65 22.57 38.20 32.95
C ALA A 65 24.09 38.22 33.15
N ASP A 66 24.55 38.24 34.41
CA ASP A 66 25.98 38.35 34.76
C ASP A 66 26.79 37.14 34.25
N PRO A 67 27.66 37.30 33.22
CA PRO A 67 28.34 36.17 32.58
C PRO A 67 29.31 35.44 33.52
N VAL A 68 29.91 36.20 34.44
CA VAL A 68 30.83 35.67 35.45
C VAL A 68 30.09 34.84 36.51
N ALA A 69 28.86 35.22 36.87
CA ALA A 69 28.07 34.48 37.85
C ALA A 69 27.62 33.13 37.27
N PHE A 70 27.15 33.13 36.02
CA PHE A 70 26.76 31.92 35.30
C PHE A 70 27.95 30.98 35.06
N ALA A 71 29.11 31.50 34.64
CA ALA A 71 30.32 30.70 34.47
C ALA A 71 30.78 30.04 35.77
N LYS A 72 30.70 30.75 36.91
CA LYS A 72 31.01 30.17 38.24
C LYS A 72 30.00 29.11 38.66
N GLU A 73 28.72 29.31 38.36
CA GLU A 73 27.67 28.34 38.64
C GLU A 73 27.86 27.04 37.83
N VAL A 74 28.16 27.14 36.54
CA VAL A 74 28.46 25.99 35.68
C VAL A 74 29.67 25.23 36.22
N MET A 75 30.76 25.93 36.57
CA MET A 75 31.95 25.29 37.13
C MET A 75 31.68 24.64 38.49
N ALA A 76 30.87 25.26 39.35
CA ALA A 76 30.47 24.67 40.62
C ALA A 76 29.57 23.42 40.41
N GLY A 77 28.66 23.46 39.42
CA GLY A 77 27.81 22.33 39.05
C GLY A 77 28.59 21.13 38.52
N VAL A 78 29.63 21.39 37.71
CA VAL A 78 30.55 20.37 37.21
C VAL A 78 31.40 19.78 38.36
N GLN A 79 31.96 20.62 39.23
CA GLN A 79 32.77 20.16 40.37
C GLN A 79 31.96 19.37 41.41
N SER A 80 30.72 19.79 41.68
CA SER A 80 29.84 19.12 42.65
C SER A 80 29.11 17.91 42.08
N LYS A 81 29.26 17.63 40.78
CA LYS A 81 28.47 16.63 40.03
C LYS A 81 26.96 16.76 40.29
N ALA A 82 26.45 18.00 40.41
CA ALA A 82 25.05 18.28 40.73
C ALA A 82 24.08 17.63 39.72
N TYR A 83 24.51 17.55 38.45
CA TYR A 83 23.79 16.89 37.36
C TYR A 83 23.50 15.39 37.62
N VAL A 84 24.30 14.69 38.42
CA VAL A 84 24.10 13.26 38.76
C VAL A 84 22.96 13.08 39.77
N LYS A 85 22.79 14.02 40.71
CA LYS A 85 21.68 14.02 41.69
C LYS A 85 20.35 14.48 41.08
N GLU A 86 20.40 15.30 40.04
CA GLU A 86 19.22 15.75 39.30
C GLU A 86 18.71 14.66 38.34
N ALA A 87 19.62 13.90 37.72
CA ALA A 87 19.32 12.78 36.84
C ALA A 87 18.61 11.59 37.52
N SER A 88 18.62 11.49 38.86
CA SER A 88 17.90 10.44 39.60
C SER A 88 16.44 10.79 39.94
N LYS A 89 16.05 12.08 39.90
CA LYS A 89 14.66 12.53 40.10
C LYS A 89 13.67 12.07 39.01
N PRO A 90 14.01 12.04 37.70
CA PRO A 90 13.07 11.56 36.68
C PRO A 90 12.82 10.05 36.73
N ASP A 91 13.68 9.25 37.37
CA ASP A 91 13.52 7.79 37.42
C ASP A 91 12.64 7.30 38.58
N GLU A 92 12.59 8.01 39.71
CA GLU A 92 11.65 7.68 40.80
C GLU A 92 10.20 8.08 40.47
N LEU A 93 10.02 9.21 39.77
CA LEU A 93 8.71 9.64 39.27
C LEU A 93 8.20 8.73 38.15
N LYS A 94 9.09 8.23 37.28
CA LYS A 94 8.76 7.20 36.29
C LYS A 94 8.45 5.85 36.93
N LYS A 95 9.14 5.44 38.00
CA LYS A 95 8.82 4.20 38.74
C LYS A 95 7.46 4.26 39.44
N LYS A 96 7.11 5.38 40.09
CA LYS A 96 5.79 5.56 40.70
C LYS A 96 4.66 5.64 39.68
N ALA A 97 4.87 6.36 38.56
CA ALA A 97 3.92 6.40 37.45
C ALA A 97 3.78 5.05 36.74
N GLN A 98 4.85 4.24 36.66
CA GLN A 98 4.82 2.89 36.13
C GLN A 98 4.14 1.91 37.08
N GLU A 99 4.29 2.03 38.41
CA GLU A 99 3.57 1.21 39.38
C GLU A 99 2.06 1.53 39.44
N GLU A 100 1.70 2.82 39.34
CA GLU A 100 0.30 3.23 39.25
C GLU A 100 -0.32 2.84 37.90
N ALA A 101 0.41 3.00 36.79
CA ALA A 101 -0.02 2.49 35.49
C ALA A 101 -0.09 0.95 35.46
N PHE A 102 0.77 0.24 36.19
CA PHE A 102 0.75 -1.22 36.29
C PHE A 102 -0.43 -1.73 37.13
N LYS A 103 -0.83 -1.03 38.20
CA LYS A 103 -2.04 -1.34 38.96
C LYS A 103 -3.32 -1.08 38.16
N VAL A 104 -3.41 0.07 37.48
CA VAL A 104 -4.56 0.43 36.64
C VAL A 104 -4.67 -0.51 35.42
N THR A 105 -3.55 -0.95 34.84
CA THR A 105 -3.58 -1.95 33.76
C THR A 105 -3.85 -3.37 34.28
N GLN A 106 -3.40 -3.77 35.47
CA GLN A 106 -3.78 -5.07 36.04
C GLN A 106 -5.28 -5.18 36.34
N GLU A 107 -5.93 -4.11 36.77
CA GLU A 107 -7.39 -4.10 36.97
C GLU A 107 -8.17 -4.08 35.65
N PHE A 108 -7.66 -3.38 34.62
CA PHE A 108 -8.27 -3.37 33.29
C PHE A 108 -8.13 -4.71 32.53
N PHE A 109 -7.09 -5.49 32.80
CA PHE A 109 -6.82 -6.77 32.13
C PHE A 109 -7.42 -8.00 32.83
N LYS A 110 -8.00 -7.86 34.03
CA LYS A 110 -8.65 -8.98 34.73
C LYS A 110 -10.03 -9.36 34.18
N LYS A 111 -10.67 -8.52 33.35
CA LYS A 111 -12.05 -8.80 32.91
C LYS A 111 -12.27 -9.17 31.45
N ASP A 112 -11.29 -9.09 30.56
CA ASP A 112 -11.45 -9.62 29.19
C ASP A 112 -10.11 -9.82 28.50
N LYS A 113 -9.56 -11.05 28.51
CA LYS A 113 -8.54 -11.56 27.54
C LYS A 113 -8.16 -13.03 27.76
N THR A 114 -9.05 -13.95 27.40
CA THR A 114 -8.63 -15.26 26.85
C THR A 114 -9.31 -15.43 25.50
N SER A 115 -8.74 -14.83 24.43
CA SER A 115 -9.03 -15.30 23.07
C SER A 115 -8.25 -14.64 21.93
N TYR A 116 -7.54 -13.53 22.12
CA TYR A 116 -6.73 -12.99 21.02
C TYR A 116 -5.43 -12.40 21.55
N ASN A 117 -4.36 -13.21 21.50
CA ASN A 117 -3.09 -12.89 20.84
C ASN A 117 -1.94 -13.74 21.42
N GLN A 118 -1.78 -14.95 20.91
CA GLN A 118 -0.46 -15.44 20.54
C GLN A 118 -0.50 -15.71 19.04
N ALA A 119 -0.10 -14.70 18.28
CA ALA A 119 0.33 -14.83 16.90
C ALA A 119 1.74 -14.22 16.84
N PRO A 120 2.69 -14.79 16.08
CA PRO A 120 4.10 -14.37 16.10
C PRO A 120 4.30 -12.91 15.67
N PRO A 121 5.36 -12.24 16.15
CA PRO A 121 5.58 -10.83 15.95
C PRO A 121 6.34 -10.63 14.64
N GLU A 122 5.68 -10.22 13.57
CA GLU A 122 6.27 -9.43 12.50
C GLU A 122 5.13 -8.95 11.60
N TYR A 123 5.18 -7.69 11.19
CA TYR A 123 4.14 -6.95 10.44
C TYR A 123 3.01 -6.27 11.25
N ARG A 124 3.40 -5.37 12.17
CA ARG A 124 2.64 -4.17 12.59
C ARG A 124 3.68 -3.09 12.91
N ASN A 125 3.74 -1.88 12.36
CA ASN A 125 2.86 -1.08 11.53
C ASN A 125 3.75 0.01 10.89
N ASN A 126 3.57 0.31 9.60
CA ASN A 126 4.23 1.47 8.97
C ASN A 126 3.21 2.48 8.39
N ILE A 127 2.06 2.67 9.04
CA ILE A 127 1.08 3.67 8.60
C ILE A 127 0.40 4.34 9.80
N ARG A 128 1.03 5.40 10.32
CA ARG A 128 0.42 6.68 10.79
C ARG A 128 1.30 7.35 11.84
N ARG A 129 2.20 8.25 11.41
CA ARG A 129 2.38 9.63 11.92
C ARG A 129 3.07 10.42 10.81
N GLN A 130 2.35 11.32 10.12
CA GLN A 130 3.00 12.42 9.43
C GLN A 130 3.24 13.54 10.45
N PRO A 131 4.43 14.15 10.50
CA PRO A 131 4.68 15.34 11.32
C PRO A 131 4.07 16.59 10.65
N PRO A 132 3.79 17.68 11.40
CA PRO A 132 3.39 18.95 10.82
C PRO A 132 4.54 19.52 9.97
N HIS A 133 4.20 20.21 8.88
CA HIS A 133 5.19 20.71 7.93
C HIS A 133 6.19 21.65 8.63
N LEU A 134 7.48 21.42 8.41
CA LEU A 134 8.53 22.41 8.56
C LEU A 134 9.10 22.60 7.16
N GLN A 135 9.16 23.85 6.71
CA GLN A 135 9.78 24.16 5.43
C GLN A 135 11.27 23.82 5.52
N PRO A 136 11.84 23.08 4.55
CA PRO A 136 13.27 22.80 4.56
C PRO A 136 14.05 24.12 4.39
N PRO A 137 15.28 24.21 4.95
CA PRO A 137 16.12 25.39 4.78
C PRO A 137 16.36 25.61 3.29
N ARG A 138 16.25 26.88 2.84
CA ARG A 138 16.52 27.25 1.45
C ARG A 138 17.99 26.98 1.14
N LEU A 139 18.26 25.85 0.51
CA LEU A 139 19.54 25.57 -0.12
C LEU A 139 19.81 26.65 -1.16
N THR A 140 21.05 27.13 -1.20
CA THR A 140 21.50 28.07 -2.25
C THR A 140 21.40 27.41 -3.62
N ALA A 141 21.28 28.20 -4.69
CA ALA A 141 21.11 27.68 -6.06
C ALA A 141 22.23 26.69 -6.46
N GLU A 142 23.46 26.92 -6.00
CA GLU A 142 24.61 26.02 -6.24
C GLU A 142 24.52 24.68 -5.48
N GLN A 143 23.95 24.68 -4.27
CA GLN A 143 23.74 23.46 -3.47
C GLN A 143 22.59 22.61 -4.04
N LEU A 144 21.57 23.23 -4.62
CA LEU A 144 20.49 22.53 -5.33
C LEU A 144 20.96 21.93 -6.65
N GLN A 145 21.87 22.60 -7.35
CA GLN A 145 22.43 22.10 -8.60
C GLN A 145 23.32 20.87 -8.35
N THR A 146 24.24 20.96 -7.38
CA THR A 146 25.13 19.84 -7.02
C THR A 146 24.39 18.64 -6.42
N GLN A 147 23.28 18.85 -5.71
CA GLN A 147 22.42 17.73 -5.26
C GLN A 147 21.64 17.12 -6.41
N ARG A 148 21.10 17.92 -7.35
CA ARG A 148 20.44 17.39 -8.56
C ARG A 148 21.39 16.62 -9.45
N ASP A 149 22.63 17.08 -9.59
CA ASP A 149 23.63 16.40 -10.42
C ASP A 149 23.99 15.04 -9.78
N LYS A 150 24.24 15.00 -8.46
CA LYS A 150 24.49 13.76 -7.71
C LYS A 150 23.29 12.81 -7.67
N GLU A 151 22.07 13.32 -7.52
CA GLU A 151 20.84 12.53 -7.60
C GLU A 151 20.58 12.04 -9.02
N SER A 152 20.88 12.83 -10.05
CA SER A 152 20.71 12.42 -11.45
C SER A 152 21.67 11.31 -11.84
N ASP A 153 22.91 11.34 -11.35
CA ASP A 153 23.91 10.27 -11.52
C ASP A 153 23.53 9.01 -10.71
N HIS A 154 22.97 9.19 -9.51
CA HIS A 154 22.46 8.07 -8.70
C HIS A 154 21.18 7.46 -9.31
N ILE A 155 20.30 8.27 -9.90
CA ILE A 155 19.10 7.81 -10.61
C ILE A 155 19.48 7.19 -11.96
N HIS A 156 20.50 7.67 -12.68
CA HIS A 156 21.02 7.00 -13.88
C HIS A 156 21.69 5.66 -13.55
N SER A 157 22.37 5.55 -12.41
CA SER A 157 22.94 4.27 -11.96
C SER A 157 21.86 3.29 -11.47
N VAL A 158 20.83 3.74 -10.76
CA VAL A 158 19.74 2.88 -10.23
C VAL A 158 18.67 2.55 -11.28
N ALA A 159 18.37 3.46 -12.22
CA ALA A 159 17.36 3.23 -13.27
C ALA A 159 17.86 2.36 -14.43
N THR A 160 19.17 2.11 -14.54
CA THR A 160 19.70 1.28 -15.62
C THR A 160 19.93 -0.20 -15.26
N ASP A 161 19.64 -0.62 -14.03
CA ASP A 161 20.24 -1.84 -13.46
C ASP A 161 19.31 -2.84 -12.75
N ARG A 162 17.98 -2.83 -13.00
CA ARG A 162 17.07 -3.85 -12.43
C ARG A 162 16.66 -5.00 -13.35
N VAL A 163 17.39 -5.23 -14.43
CA VAL A 163 17.37 -6.50 -15.17
C VAL A 163 18.80 -6.83 -15.56
N ILE A 164 19.48 -7.53 -14.65
CA ILE A 164 20.72 -8.32 -14.83
C ILE A 164 21.28 -8.23 -16.28
N ARG A 165 22.14 -7.24 -16.54
CA ARG A 165 22.90 -7.17 -17.80
C ARG A 165 24.13 -8.04 -17.64
N GLY A 166 23.98 -9.33 -17.89
CA GLY A 166 25.12 -10.25 -17.92
C GLY A 166 26.14 -9.85 -18.98
N ASN A 167 27.36 -10.37 -18.87
CA ASN A 167 28.43 -10.15 -19.84
C ASN A 167 28.16 -10.83 -21.19
N THR A 168 27.10 -11.65 -21.27
CA THR A 168 26.76 -12.45 -22.44
C THR A 168 25.54 -11.92 -23.18
N VAL A 169 25.71 -11.76 -24.48
CA VAL A 169 24.70 -11.31 -25.43
C VAL A 169 24.39 -12.45 -26.41
N VAL A 170 23.11 -12.62 -26.76
CA VAL A 170 22.64 -13.58 -27.75
C VAL A 170 22.20 -12.83 -29.00
N VAL A 171 22.88 -13.10 -30.11
CA VAL A 171 22.54 -12.59 -31.43
C VAL A 171 21.67 -13.61 -32.14
N ALA A 172 20.48 -13.22 -32.57
CA ALA A 172 19.48 -14.08 -33.17
C ALA A 172 19.12 -13.65 -34.59
N SER A 173 18.62 -14.59 -35.39
CA SER A 173 18.25 -14.38 -36.80
C SER A 173 19.46 -14.12 -37.70
N LEU A 174 20.57 -14.83 -37.46
CA LEU A 174 21.76 -14.77 -38.31
C LEU A 174 21.54 -15.59 -39.60
N PRO A 175 21.84 -15.04 -40.79
CA PRO A 175 21.93 -15.83 -42.02
C PRO A 175 23.00 -16.93 -41.89
N LEU A 176 22.76 -18.10 -42.48
CA LEU A 176 23.69 -19.24 -42.43
C LEU A 176 25.10 -18.85 -42.95
N ASP A 177 25.15 -18.04 -44.00
CA ASP A 177 26.41 -17.59 -44.63
C ASP A 177 27.23 -16.61 -43.77
N LYS A 178 26.63 -16.09 -42.69
CA LYS A 178 27.25 -15.14 -41.76
C LYS A 178 27.38 -15.70 -40.34
N LEU A 179 27.03 -16.97 -40.12
CA LEU A 179 27.13 -17.66 -38.84
C LEU A 179 28.52 -18.30 -38.65
N ASP A 180 29.55 -17.46 -38.73
CA ASP A 180 30.95 -17.86 -38.53
C ASP A 180 31.59 -17.11 -37.36
N ASP A 181 32.41 -17.82 -36.60
CA ASP A 181 33.12 -17.27 -35.45
C ASP A 181 33.97 -16.06 -35.83
N SER A 182 34.82 -16.21 -36.86
CA SER A 182 35.74 -15.14 -37.31
C SER A 182 35.01 -13.87 -37.75
N LYS A 183 33.86 -14.02 -38.42
CA LYS A 183 33.05 -12.88 -38.89
C LYS A 183 32.40 -12.15 -37.72
N LEU A 184 31.83 -12.90 -36.76
CA LEU A 184 31.23 -12.35 -35.56
C LEU A 184 32.29 -11.69 -34.67
N ARG A 185 33.45 -12.33 -34.49
CA ARG A 185 34.56 -11.78 -33.73
C ARG A 185 35.03 -10.47 -34.33
N SER A 186 35.32 -10.44 -35.63
CA SER A 186 35.70 -9.22 -36.36
C SER A 186 34.67 -8.09 -36.20
N TYR A 187 33.37 -8.41 -36.36
CA TYR A 187 32.30 -7.42 -36.21
C TYR A 187 32.19 -6.90 -34.78
N PHE A 188 32.18 -7.78 -33.78
CA PHE A 188 31.88 -7.42 -32.39
C PHE A 188 33.09 -6.91 -31.60
N THR A 189 34.32 -7.13 -32.08
CA THR A 189 35.54 -6.55 -31.49
C THR A 189 35.50 -5.02 -31.47
N ARG A 190 34.76 -4.36 -32.38
CA ARG A 190 34.55 -2.90 -32.37
C ARG A 190 33.90 -2.39 -31.08
N PHE A 191 33.10 -3.25 -30.42
CA PHE A 191 32.37 -2.88 -29.21
C PHE A 191 33.15 -3.22 -27.94
N GLY A 192 34.08 -4.18 -27.99
CA GLY A 192 35.01 -4.50 -26.91
C GLY A 192 35.64 -5.89 -27.02
N GLU A 193 36.42 -6.25 -26.01
CA GLU A 193 37.12 -7.54 -25.93
C GLU A 193 36.14 -8.70 -25.67
N ILE A 194 36.22 -9.74 -26.52
CA ILE A 194 35.36 -10.93 -26.49
C ILE A 194 36.11 -12.09 -25.83
N THR A 195 35.51 -12.72 -24.83
CA THR A 195 36.07 -13.88 -24.11
C THR A 195 35.69 -15.19 -24.78
N ASN A 196 34.41 -15.36 -25.13
CA ASN A 196 33.89 -16.61 -25.69
C ASN A 196 32.79 -16.35 -26.72
N ILE A 197 32.73 -17.17 -27.77
CA ILE A 197 31.66 -17.17 -28.76
C ILE A 197 31.14 -18.59 -28.89
N LYS A 198 29.85 -18.80 -28.65
CA LYS A 198 29.17 -20.08 -28.84
C LYS A 198 28.19 -19.97 -30.00
N LEU A 199 28.47 -20.69 -31.07
CA LEU A 199 27.60 -20.74 -32.24
C LEU A 199 26.56 -21.84 -32.08
N ASN A 200 25.30 -21.49 -32.31
CA ASN A 200 24.22 -22.45 -32.37
C ASN A 200 23.61 -22.45 -33.78
N ARG A 201 24.03 -23.43 -34.59
CA ARG A 201 23.59 -23.59 -35.98
C ARG A 201 22.11 -23.98 -36.09
N GLU A 202 21.58 -24.69 -35.11
CA GLU A 202 20.19 -25.15 -35.10
C GLU A 202 19.21 -23.98 -35.00
N PHE A 203 19.47 -23.04 -34.09
CA PHE A 203 18.61 -21.88 -33.87
C PHE A 203 19.05 -20.63 -34.63
N ARG A 204 20.11 -20.72 -35.43
CA ARG A 204 20.74 -19.57 -36.11
C ARG A 204 21.03 -18.43 -35.14
N THR A 205 21.60 -18.80 -33.99
CA THR A 205 21.96 -17.87 -32.93
C THR A 205 23.44 -17.98 -32.55
N ALA A 206 23.99 -16.91 -32.02
CA ALA A 206 25.34 -16.88 -31.47
C ALA A 206 25.31 -16.24 -30.09
N GLU A 207 25.88 -16.90 -29.09
CA GLU A 207 26.13 -16.33 -27.77
C GLU A 207 27.53 -15.73 -27.74
N ILE A 208 27.65 -14.44 -27.45
CA ILE A 208 28.90 -13.70 -27.38
C ILE A 208 29.09 -13.23 -25.95
N GLU A 209 30.16 -13.70 -25.33
CA GLU A 209 30.56 -13.30 -23.99
C GLU A 209 31.66 -12.25 -24.10
N PHE A 210 31.42 -11.09 -23.49
CA PHE A 210 32.39 -10.01 -23.43
C PHE A 210 33.16 -10.07 -22.11
N LYS A 211 34.37 -9.51 -22.12
CA LYS A 211 35.19 -9.40 -20.91
C LYS A 211 34.54 -8.50 -19.85
N GLU A 212 33.90 -7.42 -20.28
CA GLU A 212 33.17 -6.50 -19.41
C GLU A 212 31.69 -6.36 -19.83
N PRO A 213 30.77 -6.16 -18.85
CA PRO A 213 29.35 -5.94 -19.13
C PRO A 213 29.10 -4.64 -19.91
N LYS A 214 30.01 -3.67 -19.82
CA LYS A 214 29.93 -2.40 -20.56
C LYS A 214 29.96 -2.63 -22.08
N PHE A 215 30.79 -3.57 -22.55
CA PHE A 215 30.91 -3.90 -23.97
C PHE A 215 29.65 -4.59 -24.51
N ALA A 216 29.09 -5.52 -23.72
CA ALA A 216 27.81 -6.17 -24.02
C ALA A 216 26.67 -5.15 -24.17
N ARG A 217 26.63 -4.14 -23.29
CA ARG A 217 25.65 -3.05 -23.35
C ARG A 217 25.84 -2.18 -24.60
N LYS A 218 27.08 -1.84 -24.95
CA LYS A 218 27.41 -1.04 -26.14
C LYS A 218 26.99 -1.77 -27.43
N ALA A 219 27.24 -3.07 -27.52
CA ALA A 219 26.82 -3.90 -28.65
C ALA A 219 25.30 -4.04 -28.75
N TRP A 220 24.57 -4.08 -27.62
CA TRP A 220 23.10 -4.16 -27.63
C TRP A 220 22.44 -2.82 -27.98
N SER A 221 22.99 -1.70 -27.51
CA SER A 221 22.44 -0.36 -27.77
C SER A 221 22.90 0.27 -29.08
N SER A 222 23.81 -0.36 -29.82
CA SER A 222 24.33 0.23 -31.07
C SER A 222 23.24 0.24 -32.14
N PRO A 223 22.96 1.40 -32.78
CA PRO A 223 21.99 1.49 -33.88
C PRO A 223 22.53 0.92 -35.20
N GLU A 224 23.81 0.53 -35.24
CA GLU A 224 24.47 0.00 -36.44
C GLU A 224 23.89 -1.37 -36.84
N PRO A 225 23.46 -1.55 -38.10
CA PRO A 225 23.00 -2.84 -38.61
C PRO A 225 24.12 -3.89 -38.55
N ILE A 226 23.82 -5.08 -38.02
CA ILE A 226 24.76 -6.18 -38.01
C ILE A 226 24.89 -6.76 -39.42
N PHE A 227 26.09 -6.74 -40.01
CA PHE A 227 26.36 -7.20 -41.38
C PHE A 227 25.35 -6.65 -42.42
N ASP A 228 25.00 -5.37 -42.32
CA ASP A 228 24.02 -4.68 -43.19
C ASP A 228 22.60 -5.27 -43.14
N ASN A 229 22.29 -6.02 -42.09
CA ASN A 229 20.98 -6.62 -41.87
C ASN A 229 20.36 -6.14 -40.54
N ARG A 230 19.37 -5.23 -40.64
CA ARG A 230 18.64 -4.66 -39.49
C ARG A 230 17.69 -5.64 -38.81
N PHE A 231 17.43 -6.81 -39.40
CA PHE A 231 16.53 -7.81 -38.84
C PHE A 231 17.22 -8.73 -37.83
N ILE A 232 18.55 -8.65 -37.71
CA ILE A 232 19.30 -9.37 -36.67
C ILE A 232 18.99 -8.74 -35.32
N LYS A 233 18.48 -9.55 -34.39
CA LYS A 233 18.07 -9.09 -33.06
C LYS A 233 19.11 -9.50 -32.02
N ILE A 234 19.40 -8.59 -31.11
CA ILE A 234 20.35 -8.79 -30.03
C ILE A 234 19.58 -8.84 -28.70
N PHE A 235 19.82 -9.85 -27.88
CA PHE A 235 19.20 -10.04 -26.57
C PHE A 235 20.24 -10.28 -25.49
N PHE A 236 19.98 -9.88 -24.25
CA PHE A 236 20.79 -10.33 -23.13
C PHE A 236 20.47 -11.78 -22.78
N LYS A 237 21.50 -12.58 -22.49
CA LYS A 237 21.29 -13.97 -22.04
C LYS A 237 20.60 -13.94 -20.68
N LYS A 238 19.39 -14.51 -20.60
CA LYS A 238 18.70 -14.69 -19.33
C LYS A 238 19.54 -15.65 -18.47
N GLN A 239 20.10 -15.15 -17.38
CA GLN A 239 20.70 -16.02 -16.36
C GLN A 239 19.58 -16.95 -15.87
N ARG A 240 19.59 -18.21 -16.30
CA ARG A 240 18.92 -19.24 -15.52
C ARG A 240 19.74 -19.36 -14.25
N PRO A 241 19.13 -19.30 -13.05
CA PRO A 241 19.85 -19.72 -11.87
C PRO A 241 20.42 -21.09 -12.20
N ALA A 242 21.74 -21.22 -12.06
CA ALA A 242 22.42 -22.49 -12.26
C ALA A 242 21.59 -23.54 -11.52
N GLN A 243 21.25 -24.64 -12.20
CA GLN A 243 20.76 -25.82 -11.51
C GLN A 243 21.87 -26.18 -10.53
N SER A 244 21.74 -25.73 -9.29
CA SER A 244 22.44 -26.32 -8.17
C SER A 244 22.06 -27.79 -8.22
N GLU A 245 23.06 -28.66 -8.22
CA GLU A 245 22.90 -30.09 -8.03
C GLU A 245 21.82 -30.35 -6.97
N PRO A 246 20.93 -31.34 -7.17
CA PRO A 246 19.85 -31.61 -6.22
C PRO A 246 20.47 -31.97 -4.87
N GLN A 247 20.49 -31.00 -3.97
CA GLN A 247 20.64 -31.26 -2.54
C GLN A 247 19.49 -32.19 -2.15
N PRO A 248 19.76 -33.33 -1.47
CA PRO A 248 18.71 -34.26 -1.10
C PRO A 248 17.68 -33.53 -0.22
N PHE A 249 16.45 -33.41 -0.73
CA PHE A 249 15.31 -32.94 0.05
C PHE A 249 15.08 -33.95 1.17
N ASP A 250 15.23 -33.52 2.42
CA ASP A 250 14.99 -34.38 3.57
C ASP A 250 13.47 -34.61 3.75
N ILE A 251 12.98 -35.72 3.19
CA ILE A 251 11.56 -36.08 3.09
C ILE A 251 10.92 -36.19 4.48
N GLU A 252 11.72 -36.50 5.51
CA GLU A 252 11.26 -36.67 6.88
C GLU A 252 10.99 -35.33 7.57
N GLU A 253 11.85 -34.33 7.35
CA GLU A 253 11.67 -32.99 7.92
C GLU A 253 10.42 -32.31 7.34
N PHE A 254 10.18 -32.49 6.04
CA PHE A 254 8.98 -32.00 5.39
C PHE A 254 7.69 -32.64 5.93
N LYS A 255 7.70 -33.96 6.18
CA LYS A 255 6.57 -34.67 6.81
C LYS A 255 6.30 -34.19 8.23
N LYS A 256 7.36 -33.92 9.03
CA LYS A 256 7.23 -33.34 10.37
C LYS A 256 6.59 -31.95 10.32
N GLN A 257 7.04 -31.07 9.42
CA GLN A 257 6.46 -29.73 9.25
C GLN A 257 5.00 -29.77 8.77
N GLN A 258 4.61 -30.74 7.93
CA GLN A 258 3.21 -30.92 7.54
C GLN A 258 2.34 -31.34 8.72
N ALA A 259 2.81 -32.31 9.52
CA ALA A 259 2.09 -32.79 10.70
C ALA A 259 1.94 -31.70 11.78
N GLU A 260 2.98 -30.88 11.99
CA GLU A 260 2.92 -29.72 12.90
C GLU A 260 1.89 -28.69 12.42
N LYS A 261 1.93 -28.31 11.13
CA LYS A 261 0.93 -27.39 10.57
C LYS A 261 -0.49 -27.93 10.64
N GLN A 262 -0.68 -29.24 10.50
CA GLN A 262 -1.99 -29.88 10.63
C GLN A 262 -2.48 -29.85 12.08
N LYS A 263 -1.60 -30.14 13.05
CA LYS A 263 -1.91 -30.00 14.49
C LYS A 263 -2.24 -28.56 14.88
N GLU A 264 -1.48 -27.57 14.39
CA GLU A 264 -1.78 -26.16 14.64
C GLU A 264 -3.15 -25.74 14.08
N PHE A 265 -3.52 -26.28 12.92
CA PHE A 265 -4.81 -25.99 12.30
C PHE A 265 -5.96 -26.60 13.11
N GLU A 266 -5.82 -27.85 13.54
CA GLU A 266 -6.78 -28.54 14.41
C GLU A 266 -6.93 -27.81 15.75
N GLU A 267 -5.83 -27.37 16.37
CA GLU A 267 -5.86 -26.59 17.62
C GLU A 267 -6.57 -25.25 17.42
N LYS A 268 -6.30 -24.53 16.32
CA LYS A 268 -7.00 -23.27 15.99
C LYS A 268 -8.49 -23.49 15.76
N GLN A 269 -8.89 -24.58 15.11
CA GLN A 269 -10.30 -24.91 14.95
C GLN A 269 -10.98 -25.28 16.26
N ALA A 270 -10.31 -26.06 17.13
CA ALA A 270 -10.82 -26.42 18.44
C ALA A 270 -11.01 -25.17 19.33
N LYS A 271 -10.04 -24.23 19.32
CA LYS A 271 -10.16 -22.95 20.03
C LYS A 271 -11.33 -22.11 19.50
N LYS A 272 -11.53 -22.07 18.19
CA LYS A 272 -12.68 -21.37 17.59
C LYS A 272 -14.01 -21.99 18.02
N LYS A 273 -14.14 -23.32 17.93
CA LYS A 273 -15.34 -24.06 18.36
C LYS A 273 -15.63 -23.83 19.85
N ALA A 274 -14.61 -23.91 20.70
CA ALA A 274 -14.77 -23.65 22.14
C ALA A 274 -15.25 -22.22 22.43
N ARG A 275 -14.74 -21.21 21.70
CA ARG A 275 -15.22 -19.81 21.80
C ARG A 275 -16.67 -19.68 21.33
N ASP A 276 -17.02 -20.32 20.23
CA ASP A 276 -18.39 -20.30 19.69
C ASP A 276 -19.36 -21.00 20.67
N GLU A 277 -18.98 -22.12 21.28
CA GLU A 277 -19.73 -22.82 22.32
C GLU A 277 -19.91 -21.98 23.59
N GLN A 278 -18.89 -21.22 24.00
CA GLN A 278 -19.01 -20.27 25.11
C GLN A 278 -20.03 -19.17 24.80
N LEU A 279 -20.02 -18.64 23.58
CA LEU A 279 -21.01 -17.65 23.13
C LEU A 279 -22.42 -18.25 23.08
N GLN A 280 -22.59 -19.50 22.64
CA GLN A 280 -23.89 -20.18 22.65
C GLN A 280 -24.46 -20.28 24.07
N LYS A 281 -23.65 -20.72 25.03
CA LYS A 281 -24.06 -20.83 26.44
C LYS A 281 -24.46 -19.47 27.02
N MET A 282 -23.74 -18.41 26.69
CA MET A 282 -24.08 -17.04 27.09
C MET A 282 -25.42 -16.59 26.50
N ILE A 283 -25.67 -16.87 25.22
CA ILE A 283 -26.94 -16.53 24.56
C ILE A 283 -28.09 -17.30 25.21
N GLU A 284 -27.94 -18.59 25.46
CA GLU A 284 -28.98 -19.42 26.10
C GLU A 284 -29.32 -18.92 27.51
N LEU A 285 -28.31 -18.52 28.30
CA LEU A 285 -28.52 -17.91 29.61
C LEU A 285 -29.28 -16.58 29.51
N LYS A 286 -28.91 -15.71 28.54
CA LYS A 286 -29.64 -14.46 28.31
C LYS A 286 -31.08 -14.70 27.88
N GLU A 287 -31.36 -15.70 27.06
CA GLU A 287 -32.74 -16.04 26.65
C GLU A 287 -33.57 -16.51 27.84
N LYS A 288 -33.02 -17.35 28.72
CA LYS A 288 -33.71 -17.79 29.94
C LYS A 288 -34.01 -16.59 30.86
N MET A 289 -33.04 -15.69 31.05
CA MET A 289 -33.25 -14.45 31.81
C MET A 289 -34.31 -13.55 31.16
N LEU A 290 -34.33 -13.43 29.83
CA LEU A 290 -35.36 -12.67 29.12
C LEU A 290 -36.75 -13.28 29.37
N THR A 291 -36.88 -14.60 29.30
CA THR A 291 -38.16 -15.26 29.57
C THR A 291 -38.65 -15.05 31.00
N SER A 292 -37.77 -15.02 32.00
CA SER A 292 -38.17 -14.70 33.38
C SER A 292 -38.64 -13.26 33.53
N TYR A 293 -37.95 -12.29 32.92
CA TYR A 293 -38.36 -10.89 32.95
C TYR A 293 -39.72 -10.66 32.25
N LEU A 294 -39.95 -11.30 31.11
CA LEU A 294 -41.23 -11.22 30.41
C LEU A 294 -42.37 -11.80 31.26
N ALA A 295 -42.12 -12.89 31.99
CA ALA A 295 -43.11 -13.46 32.90
C ALA A 295 -43.42 -12.52 34.08
N GLU A 296 -42.43 -11.83 34.64
CA GLU A 296 -42.63 -10.82 35.68
C GLU A 296 -43.44 -9.62 35.17
N LEU A 297 -43.11 -9.10 33.98
CA LEU A 297 -43.87 -8.02 33.35
C LEU A 297 -45.33 -8.42 33.12
N SER A 298 -45.58 -9.65 32.65
CA SER A 298 -46.95 -10.14 32.46
C SER A 298 -47.76 -10.25 33.76
N LYS A 299 -47.11 -10.58 34.89
CA LYS A 299 -47.75 -10.59 36.21
C LYS A 299 -48.09 -9.17 36.69
N LEU A 300 -47.21 -8.22 36.48
CA LEU A 300 -47.45 -6.80 36.81
C LEU A 300 -48.59 -6.21 35.95
N GLU A 301 -48.68 -6.62 34.69
CA GLU A 301 -49.79 -6.24 33.81
C GLU A 301 -51.13 -6.78 34.33
N GLN A 302 -51.18 -8.06 34.74
CA GLN A 302 -52.38 -8.64 35.38
C GLN A 302 -52.76 -7.91 36.67
N GLN A 303 -51.77 -7.59 37.53
CA GLN A 303 -52.01 -6.81 38.75
C GLN A 303 -52.56 -5.40 38.46
N LEU A 304 -52.14 -4.78 37.36
CA LEU A 304 -52.69 -3.49 36.93
C LEU A 304 -54.13 -3.60 36.43
N MET A 305 -54.48 -4.74 35.81
CA MET A 305 -55.86 -5.01 35.38
C MET A 305 -56.79 -5.28 36.57
N ASP A 306 -56.28 -5.95 37.61
CA ASP A 306 -57.06 -6.27 38.82
C ASP A 306 -57.24 -5.04 39.74
N ASP A 307 -56.18 -4.24 39.93
CA ASP A 307 -56.16 -3.07 40.82
C ASP A 307 -55.58 -1.80 40.13
N PRO A 308 -56.41 -0.99 39.44
CA PRO A 308 -55.93 0.19 38.70
C PRO A 308 -55.39 1.30 39.61
N ASP A 309 -55.79 1.35 40.88
CA ASP A 309 -55.34 2.36 41.84
C ASP A 309 -53.85 2.21 42.23
N GLN A 310 -53.25 1.03 42.00
CA GLN A 310 -51.83 0.77 42.26
C GLN A 310 -50.91 1.10 41.08
N GLU A 311 -51.41 1.79 40.05
CA GLU A 311 -50.68 2.08 38.81
C GLU A 311 -49.32 2.74 39.04
N ALA A 312 -49.23 3.71 39.97
CA ALA A 312 -47.99 4.42 40.24
C ALA A 312 -46.88 3.49 40.80
N SER A 313 -47.24 2.57 41.70
CA SER A 313 -46.29 1.57 42.21
C SER A 313 -45.89 0.57 41.13
N ILE A 314 -46.82 0.09 40.31
CA ILE A 314 -46.56 -0.88 39.25
C ILE A 314 -45.62 -0.28 38.19
N ARG A 315 -45.83 0.99 37.82
CA ARG A 315 -44.93 1.71 36.90
C ARG A 315 -43.47 1.74 37.40
N THR A 316 -43.26 2.00 38.70
CA THR A 316 -41.89 1.97 39.27
C THR A 316 -41.27 0.57 39.27
N GLN A 317 -42.07 -0.48 39.37
CA GLN A 317 -41.59 -1.86 39.29
C GLN A 317 -41.24 -2.25 37.85
N VAL A 318 -42.04 -1.83 36.88
CA VAL A 318 -41.76 -2.01 35.44
C VAL A 318 -40.47 -1.28 35.04
N GLU A 319 -40.28 -0.03 35.47
CA GLU A 319 -39.03 0.71 35.20
C GLU A 319 -37.80 0.02 35.81
N LYS A 320 -37.91 -0.52 37.02
CA LYS A 320 -36.81 -1.28 37.65
C LYS A 320 -36.46 -2.51 36.81
N ILE A 321 -37.46 -3.31 36.42
CA ILE A 321 -37.26 -4.50 35.58
C ILE A 321 -36.63 -4.12 34.23
N GLN A 322 -37.10 -3.04 33.59
CA GLN A 322 -36.52 -2.54 32.34
C GLN A 322 -35.06 -2.13 32.53
N SER A 323 -34.74 -1.40 33.61
CA SER A 323 -33.37 -1.01 33.93
C SER A 323 -32.45 -2.21 34.20
N ASP A 324 -32.96 -3.25 34.87
CA ASP A 324 -32.23 -4.50 35.12
C ASP A 324 -32.00 -5.30 33.83
N MET A 325 -32.96 -5.31 32.90
CA MET A 325 -32.82 -5.91 31.57
C MET A 325 -31.73 -5.23 30.75
N GLU A 326 -31.66 -3.90 30.80
CA GLU A 326 -30.62 -3.10 30.11
C GLU A 326 -29.25 -3.26 30.78
N ALA A 327 -29.18 -3.17 32.12
CA ALA A 327 -27.95 -3.32 32.88
C ALA A 327 -27.30 -4.70 32.67
N ASN A 328 -28.11 -5.75 32.58
CA ASN A 328 -27.65 -7.12 32.32
C ASN A 328 -27.48 -7.43 30.81
N GLY A 329 -27.86 -6.51 29.91
CA GLY A 329 -27.76 -6.69 28.46
C GLY A 329 -28.59 -7.87 27.92
N VAL A 330 -29.77 -8.08 28.52
CA VAL A 330 -30.72 -9.17 28.24
C VAL A 330 -31.83 -8.72 27.26
N THR A 331 -31.73 -7.49 26.72
CA THR A 331 -32.70 -6.98 25.74
C THR A 331 -32.76 -7.86 24.48
N PRO A 332 -33.92 -7.93 23.80
CA PRO A 332 -34.07 -8.73 22.59
C PRO A 332 -33.07 -8.31 21.50
N GLU A 333 -32.78 -7.01 21.39
CA GLU A 333 -31.77 -6.48 20.48
C GLU A 333 -30.36 -6.99 20.79
N ALA A 334 -29.95 -6.97 22.07
CA ALA A 334 -28.63 -7.47 22.47
C ALA A 334 -28.46 -8.96 22.17
N ILE A 335 -29.50 -9.78 22.42
CA ILE A 335 -29.51 -11.20 22.09
C ILE A 335 -29.42 -11.43 20.57
N THR A 336 -30.15 -10.64 19.76
CA THR A 336 -30.05 -10.74 18.29
C THR A 336 -28.66 -10.37 17.77
N GLN A 337 -28.01 -9.36 18.38
CA GLN A 337 -26.62 -9.00 18.05
C GLN A 337 -25.65 -10.13 18.41
N ASP A 338 -25.81 -10.77 19.57
CA ASP A 338 -24.97 -11.89 19.99
C ASP A 338 -25.19 -13.14 19.11
N LYS A 339 -26.44 -13.42 18.69
CA LYS A 339 -26.75 -14.44 17.67
C LYS A 339 -26.12 -14.11 16.32
N ALA A 340 -26.15 -12.84 15.89
CA ALA A 340 -25.51 -12.42 14.65
C ALA A 340 -23.97 -12.57 14.70
N LYS A 341 -23.35 -12.37 15.88
CA LYS A 341 -21.91 -12.65 16.08
C LYS A 341 -21.62 -14.15 15.93
N LEU A 342 -22.48 -15.02 16.48
CA LEU A 342 -22.36 -16.47 16.35
C LEU A 342 -22.50 -16.96 14.89
N GLU A 343 -23.48 -16.43 14.16
CA GLU A 343 -23.71 -16.79 12.75
C GLU A 343 -22.68 -16.17 11.79
N GLY A 344 -21.72 -15.38 12.29
CA GLY A 344 -20.74 -14.67 11.47
C GLY A 344 -21.34 -13.54 10.62
N LYS A 345 -22.54 -13.08 10.98
CA LYS A 345 -23.29 -11.99 10.32
C LYS A 345 -23.07 -10.62 10.96
N SER A 346 -22.11 -10.49 11.88
CA SER A 346 -21.86 -9.22 12.58
C SER A 346 -21.72 -8.08 11.58
N MET A 347 -22.56 -7.05 11.77
CA MET A 347 -22.52 -5.79 11.06
C MET A 347 -21.08 -5.27 10.99
N ALA A 348 -20.66 -4.87 9.78
CA ALA A 348 -19.33 -4.35 9.53
C ALA A 348 -18.96 -3.34 10.63
N PHE A 349 -17.85 -3.62 11.31
CA PHE A 349 -17.16 -2.69 12.19
C PHE A 349 -17.22 -1.29 11.57
N THR A 350 -17.96 -0.37 12.21
CA THR A 350 -17.98 1.04 11.88
C THR A 350 -16.63 1.64 12.27
N SER A 351 -15.60 1.27 11.51
CA SER A 351 -14.34 1.99 11.46
C SER A 351 -14.68 3.36 10.89
N ARG A 352 -14.70 4.36 11.76
CA ARG A 352 -14.71 5.77 11.36
C ARG A 352 -13.64 5.98 10.28
N GLY A 353 -14.09 6.34 9.07
CA GLY A 353 -13.23 6.89 8.01
C GLY A 353 -12.67 5.88 7.00
N ARG A 354 -13.54 5.27 6.18
CA ARG A 354 -13.19 4.95 4.79
C ARG A 354 -14.45 4.87 3.94
N TYR A 355 -14.46 5.61 2.84
CA TYR A 355 -15.57 5.68 1.87
C TYR A 355 -16.13 4.30 1.50
N PRO A 356 -17.46 4.18 1.29
CA PRO A 356 -18.13 2.91 1.03
C PRO A 356 -17.76 2.37 -0.37
N SER A 357 -17.11 1.21 -0.39
CA SER A 357 -16.93 0.44 -1.62
C SER A 357 -18.27 -0.21 -1.98
N ARG A 358 -18.86 0.23 -3.08
CA ARG A 358 -20.08 -0.34 -3.66
C ARG A 358 -19.87 -1.82 -4.01
N GLY A 359 -20.96 -2.58 -3.87
CA GLY A 359 -20.94 -4.02 -3.66
C GLY A 359 -20.59 -4.89 -4.86
N ARG A 360 -20.26 -6.14 -4.55
CA ARG A 360 -20.61 -7.30 -5.38
C ARG A 360 -20.65 -8.58 -4.55
N GLY A 361 -21.87 -9.09 -4.39
CA GLY A 361 -22.23 -10.47 -4.72
C GLY A 361 -21.62 -11.59 -3.88
N SER A 362 -22.48 -12.18 -3.05
CA SER A 362 -22.33 -13.47 -2.39
C SER A 362 -22.12 -14.64 -3.38
N LEU A 363 -21.14 -15.50 -3.04
CA LEU A 363 -21.02 -16.95 -3.26
C LEU A 363 -21.56 -17.60 -4.55
N ARG A 364 -20.64 -18.18 -5.35
CA ARG A 364 -20.72 -19.58 -5.88
C ARG A 364 -19.30 -20.10 -6.16
N GLY A 365 -19.04 -21.34 -5.74
CA GLY A 365 -17.72 -21.98 -5.81
C GLY A 365 -17.44 -22.77 -7.11
N ARG A 366 -16.30 -23.48 -7.04
CA ARG A 366 -15.71 -24.48 -7.97
C ARG A 366 -14.77 -23.99 -9.10
N GLY A 367 -13.47 -23.93 -8.76
CA GLY A 367 -12.42 -24.80 -9.30
C GLY A 367 -12.03 -24.75 -10.78
N ARG A 368 -10.82 -24.23 -11.07
CA ARG A 368 -9.69 -24.96 -11.72
C ARG A 368 -8.59 -23.97 -12.15
N GLY A 369 -7.35 -24.27 -11.75
CA GLY A 369 -6.10 -24.03 -12.49
C GLY A 369 -5.75 -22.60 -12.93
N GLY A 370 -4.77 -21.98 -12.26
CA GLY A 370 -4.13 -20.78 -12.77
C GLY A 370 -2.91 -20.39 -11.95
N ARG A 371 -1.73 -20.76 -12.45
CA ARG A 371 -0.41 -20.36 -11.95
C ARG A 371 -0.29 -18.84 -11.84
N GLY A 372 0.34 -18.36 -10.77
CA GLY A 372 0.95 -17.03 -10.72
C GLY A 372 0.50 -16.18 -9.55
N GLY A 373 1.12 -16.36 -8.39
CA GLY A 373 1.00 -15.43 -7.27
C GLY A 373 2.36 -15.11 -6.71
N TYR A 374 2.94 -13.96 -7.08
CA TYR A 374 3.51 -12.98 -6.14
C TYR A 374 4.02 -11.74 -6.92
N ALA A 375 3.48 -10.56 -6.62
CA ALA A 375 4.06 -9.27 -6.99
C ALA A 375 4.04 -8.37 -5.75
N PRO A 376 5.15 -8.23 -5.00
CA PRO A 376 5.26 -7.27 -3.93
C PRO A 376 5.69 -5.92 -4.51
N TYR A 377 5.13 -4.84 -3.96
CA TYR A 377 5.29 -3.43 -4.33
C TYR A 377 4.31 -2.88 -5.39
N THR A 378 3.15 -2.49 -4.86
CA THR A 378 2.23 -1.52 -5.46
C THR A 378 2.93 -0.20 -5.79
N LYS A 379 2.83 0.25 -7.04
CA LYS A 379 2.49 1.65 -7.32
C LYS A 379 1.06 1.67 -7.82
N ARG A 380 0.14 2.18 -7.00
CA ARG A 380 -1.18 2.65 -7.44
C ARG A 380 -0.95 3.85 -8.37
N ALA A 381 -0.58 3.59 -9.61
CA ALA A 381 -1.01 4.45 -10.70
C ALA A 381 -2.49 4.15 -10.88
N PHE A 382 -3.32 5.19 -10.91
CA PHE A 382 -4.64 5.11 -11.51
C PHE A 382 -4.45 4.54 -12.92
N ALA A 383 -4.61 3.23 -13.08
CA ALA A 383 -4.72 2.64 -14.39
C ALA A 383 -6.07 3.09 -14.94
N PRO A 384 -6.10 3.89 -16.03
CA PRO A 384 -7.36 4.22 -16.66
C PRO A 384 -7.90 2.94 -17.27
N SER A 385 -9.11 2.59 -16.84
CA SER A 385 -10.13 1.84 -17.57
C SER A 385 -9.79 0.45 -18.11
N SER A 386 -10.81 -0.41 -18.09
CA SER A 386 -10.80 -1.75 -18.65
C SER A 386 -10.28 -1.76 -20.09
N ARG A 387 -9.20 -2.50 -20.34
CA ARG A 387 -8.74 -2.82 -21.71
C ARG A 387 -9.59 -3.95 -22.29
N SER A 388 -10.92 -3.78 -22.30
CA SER A 388 -11.81 -4.64 -23.06
C SER A 388 -11.55 -4.40 -24.54
N LEU A 389 -11.23 -5.45 -25.28
CA LEU A 389 -11.12 -5.44 -26.74
C LEU A 389 -12.54 -5.48 -27.35
N ASP A 390 -13.37 -4.48 -27.07
CA ASP A 390 -14.66 -4.32 -27.74
C ASP A 390 -14.45 -3.50 -29.03
N LEU A 391 -14.85 -4.06 -30.16
CA LEU A 391 -14.68 -3.48 -31.51
C LEU A 391 -15.90 -2.65 -31.97
N ARG A 392 -16.79 -2.30 -31.04
CA ARG A 392 -17.94 -1.42 -31.28
C ARG A 392 -17.52 0.07 -31.23
N THR A 393 -18.30 0.95 -31.86
CA THR A 393 -17.98 2.38 -32.11
C THR A 393 -18.07 3.27 -30.87
N LYS A 394 -17.46 4.45 -30.83
CA LYS A 394 -17.58 5.39 -29.68
C LYS A 394 -18.87 6.22 -29.69
N THR A 395 -19.82 5.86 -30.55
CA THR A 395 -20.96 6.69 -30.95
C THR A 395 -22.28 5.98 -30.63
N ILE A 396 -23.18 6.69 -29.93
CA ILE A 396 -24.49 6.17 -29.52
C ILE A 396 -25.58 7.03 -30.18
N THR A 397 -26.50 6.38 -30.88
CA THR A 397 -27.74 6.95 -31.41
C THR A 397 -28.80 6.95 -30.32
N VAL A 398 -29.47 8.08 -30.11
CA VAL A 398 -30.58 8.24 -29.17
C VAL A 398 -31.80 8.80 -29.89
N ASN A 399 -32.98 8.27 -29.59
CA ASN A 399 -34.25 8.80 -30.08
C ASN A 399 -34.65 10.07 -29.29
N LEU A 400 -34.30 11.24 -29.84
CA LEU A 400 -34.55 12.57 -29.28
C LEU A 400 -34.90 13.55 -30.41
N PRO A 401 -36.05 14.23 -30.34
CA PRO A 401 -36.48 15.18 -31.38
C PRO A 401 -35.63 16.44 -31.43
N ASP A 402 -35.17 16.96 -30.28
CA ASP A 402 -34.32 18.16 -30.22
C ASP A 402 -32.95 17.88 -29.59
N PRO A 403 -31.83 18.22 -30.27
CA PRO A 403 -30.47 18.03 -29.74
C PRO A 403 -30.11 19.01 -28.62
N ASN A 404 -30.86 20.11 -28.46
CA ASN A 404 -30.61 21.18 -27.49
C ASN A 404 -31.50 21.11 -26.25
N ASN A 405 -32.19 19.99 -26.00
CA ASN A 405 -33.02 19.84 -24.81
C ASN A 405 -32.18 19.98 -23.53
N GLU A 406 -32.51 20.97 -22.70
CA GLU A 406 -31.78 21.27 -21.45
C GLU A 406 -31.77 20.09 -20.48
N SER A 407 -32.87 19.32 -20.41
CA SER A 407 -32.99 18.13 -19.58
C SER A 407 -32.00 17.04 -20.00
N PHE A 408 -31.81 16.88 -21.30
CA PHE A 408 -30.87 15.95 -21.89
C PHE A 408 -29.41 16.39 -21.71
N GLN A 409 -29.11 17.69 -21.88
CA GLN A 409 -27.78 18.24 -21.59
C GLN A 409 -27.42 18.11 -20.10
N ARG A 410 -28.38 18.34 -19.18
CA ARG A 410 -28.20 18.08 -17.76
C ARG A 410 -27.92 16.60 -17.47
N ALA A 411 -28.66 15.69 -18.11
CA ALA A 411 -28.45 14.25 -17.97
C ALA A 411 -27.05 13.84 -18.46
N LEU A 412 -26.58 14.38 -19.59
CA LEU A 412 -25.21 14.16 -20.07
C LEU A 412 -24.16 14.70 -19.11
N GLY A 413 -24.42 15.84 -18.46
CA GLY A 413 -23.49 16.43 -17.49
C GLY A 413 -23.25 15.59 -16.24
N VAL A 414 -24.21 14.74 -15.84
CA VAL A 414 -24.03 13.75 -14.76
C VAL A 414 -22.93 12.73 -15.08
N PHE A 415 -22.70 12.46 -16.38
CA PHE A 415 -21.63 11.58 -16.84
C PHE A 415 -20.28 12.28 -17.01
N GLY A 416 -20.26 13.61 -16.77
CA GLY A 416 -19.11 14.49 -16.93
C GLY A 416 -19.23 15.30 -18.22
N ASN A 417 -19.32 16.64 -18.11
CA ASN A 417 -19.37 17.55 -19.25
C ASN A 417 -18.20 17.34 -20.23
N ASP A 418 -17.05 16.88 -19.74
CA ASP A 418 -15.85 16.61 -20.53
C ASP A 418 -15.86 15.25 -21.25
N ALA A 419 -16.87 14.40 -21.06
CA ALA A 419 -16.92 13.06 -21.64
C ALA A 419 -17.38 13.03 -23.10
N VAL A 420 -18.17 14.03 -23.52
CA VAL A 420 -18.73 14.12 -24.86
C VAL A 420 -17.75 14.84 -25.79
N ALA A 421 -17.43 14.21 -26.92
CA ALA A 421 -16.59 14.78 -27.98
C ALA A 421 -17.41 15.63 -28.97
N GLY A 422 -18.69 15.31 -29.15
CA GLY A 422 -19.60 16.07 -30.01
C GLY A 422 -20.96 15.39 -30.12
N VAL A 423 -21.98 16.19 -30.47
CA VAL A 423 -23.36 15.75 -30.71
C VAL A 423 -23.73 16.15 -32.13
N SER A 424 -24.22 15.22 -32.94
CA SER A 424 -24.64 15.47 -34.32
C SER A 424 -26.03 14.91 -34.56
N GLN A 425 -26.90 15.65 -35.23
CA GLN A 425 -28.21 15.15 -35.63
C GLN A 425 -28.07 14.19 -36.82
N LYS A 426 -28.68 13.02 -36.76
CA LYS A 426 -28.59 12.00 -37.81
C LYS A 426 -29.81 12.07 -38.73
N ASP A 427 -31.01 11.99 -38.14
CA ASP A 427 -32.31 12.02 -38.82
C ASP A 427 -33.33 12.80 -37.95
N ASP A 428 -34.50 13.13 -38.49
CA ASP A 428 -35.61 13.75 -37.76
C ASP A 428 -36.05 12.84 -36.60
N GLY A 429 -35.62 13.16 -35.37
CA GLY A 429 -35.87 12.34 -34.17
C GLY A 429 -34.68 11.52 -33.66
N HIS A 430 -33.54 11.48 -34.36
CA HIS A 430 -32.37 10.72 -33.92
C HIS A 430 -31.10 11.59 -33.80
N VAL A 431 -30.46 11.51 -32.63
CA VAL A 431 -29.26 12.27 -32.29
C VAL A 431 -28.10 11.31 -32.00
N ASN A 432 -26.96 11.56 -32.64
CA ASN A 432 -25.70 10.87 -32.40
C ASN A 432 -24.86 11.58 -31.35
N ILE A 433 -24.44 10.84 -30.34
CA ILE A 433 -23.55 11.31 -29.29
C ILE A 433 -22.21 10.61 -29.45
N THR A 434 -21.15 11.37 -29.65
CA THR A 434 -19.78 10.86 -29.77
C THR A 434 -19.05 11.09 -28.45
N PHE A 435 -18.49 10.04 -27.84
CA PHE A 435 -17.75 10.14 -26.57
C PHE A 435 -16.23 10.13 -26.80
N LYS A 436 -15.47 10.83 -25.95
CA LYS A 436 -14.00 10.84 -26.01
C LYS A 436 -13.42 9.44 -25.78
N GLU A 437 -13.97 8.76 -24.78
CA GLU A 437 -13.57 7.41 -24.40
C GLU A 437 -14.72 6.39 -24.48
N ARG A 438 -14.40 5.15 -24.91
CA ARG A 438 -15.37 4.06 -25.07
C ARG A 438 -16.09 3.70 -23.76
N TYR A 439 -15.37 3.74 -22.63
CA TYR A 439 -15.94 3.41 -21.32
C TYR A 439 -17.09 4.37 -20.93
N GLN A 440 -17.03 5.63 -21.38
CA GLN A 440 -18.04 6.64 -21.09
C GLN A 440 -19.30 6.36 -21.89
N ALA A 441 -19.14 5.99 -23.17
CA ALA A 441 -20.24 5.53 -24.01
C ALA A 441 -20.91 4.28 -23.41
N GLU A 442 -20.15 3.28 -22.97
CA GLU A 442 -20.72 2.07 -22.35
C GLU A 442 -21.45 2.35 -21.04
N LYS A 443 -20.92 3.26 -20.21
CA LYS A 443 -21.58 3.71 -18.98
C LYS A 443 -22.93 4.37 -19.32
N PHE A 444 -22.94 5.28 -20.29
CA PHE A 444 -24.15 5.94 -20.76
C PHE A 444 -25.18 4.97 -21.37
N PHE A 445 -24.72 3.94 -22.11
CA PHE A 445 -25.57 2.92 -22.70
C PHE A 445 -26.27 2.04 -21.65
N ARG A 446 -25.58 1.68 -20.56
CA ARG A 446 -26.11 0.80 -19.51
C ARG A 446 -27.05 1.51 -18.54
N GLU A 447 -26.82 2.80 -18.31
CA GLU A 447 -27.60 3.56 -17.34
C GLU A 447 -28.99 3.87 -17.91
N LYS A 448 -30.05 3.66 -17.13
CA LYS A 448 -31.40 4.06 -17.52
C LYS A 448 -31.53 5.56 -17.27
N ILE A 449 -31.78 6.34 -18.32
CA ILE A 449 -31.96 7.79 -18.22
C ILE A 449 -33.42 8.05 -18.51
N GLU A 450 -34.15 8.45 -17.48
CA GLU A 450 -35.53 8.91 -17.57
C GLU A 450 -35.48 10.43 -17.68
N LEU A 451 -35.99 10.97 -18.79
CA LEU A 451 -36.13 12.42 -18.97
C LEU A 451 -37.54 12.82 -18.54
N GLU A 452 -37.65 13.89 -17.74
CA GLU A 452 -38.95 14.43 -17.33
C GLU A 452 -39.77 14.81 -18.59
N GLY A 453 -40.93 14.15 -18.76
CA GLY A 453 -41.87 14.42 -19.84
C GLY A 453 -41.67 13.64 -21.15
N LEU A 454 -40.68 12.74 -21.24
CA LEU A 454 -40.44 11.92 -22.44
C LEU A 454 -40.45 10.41 -22.14
N PRO A 455 -40.81 9.55 -23.12
CA PRO A 455 -40.65 8.11 -22.99
C PRO A 455 -39.18 7.73 -22.77
N PRO A 456 -38.90 6.53 -22.22
CA PRO A 456 -37.54 6.08 -21.97
C PRO A 456 -36.71 6.11 -23.26
N LEU A 457 -35.55 6.76 -23.18
CA LEU A 457 -34.66 6.96 -24.32
C LEU A 457 -34.20 5.60 -24.87
N GLU A 458 -34.58 5.30 -26.11
CA GLU A 458 -34.00 4.18 -26.85
C GLU A 458 -32.57 4.53 -27.26
N LYS A 459 -31.63 3.66 -26.89
CA LYS A 459 -30.19 3.83 -27.14
C LYS A 459 -29.71 2.70 -28.02
N THR A 460 -29.08 3.03 -29.14
CA THR A 460 -28.47 2.06 -30.05
C THR A 460 -27.02 2.46 -30.35
N TRP A 461 -26.16 1.50 -30.70
CA TRP A 461 -24.80 1.82 -31.12
C TRP A 461 -24.80 2.19 -32.59
N ASP A 462 -24.17 3.31 -32.96
CA ASP A 462 -24.06 3.69 -34.37
C ASP A 462 -22.86 2.99 -34.99
N GLU A 463 -23.09 1.91 -35.73
CA GLU A 463 -22.04 1.14 -36.39
C GLU A 463 -21.51 1.79 -37.69
N SER A 464 -22.09 2.90 -38.14
CA SER A 464 -21.65 3.62 -39.35
C SER A 464 -20.23 4.18 -39.24
N ALA A 465 -19.76 4.47 -38.03
CA ALA A 465 -18.41 4.97 -37.76
C ALA A 465 -17.37 3.84 -37.53
N ARG A 466 -17.70 2.58 -37.84
CA ARG A 466 -16.75 1.47 -37.71
C ARG A 466 -15.61 1.67 -38.72
N PRO A 467 -14.33 1.56 -38.33
CA PRO A 467 -13.26 1.46 -39.31
C PRO A 467 -13.50 0.17 -40.10
N SER A 468 -14.00 0.29 -41.32
CA SER A 468 -14.26 -0.83 -42.21
C SER A 468 -12.93 -1.52 -42.52
N THR A 469 -12.64 -2.63 -41.86
CA THR A 469 -11.76 -3.64 -42.45
C THR A 469 -12.55 -4.26 -43.59
N SER A 470 -12.33 -3.79 -44.81
CA SER A 470 -12.93 -4.33 -46.02
C SER A 470 -12.61 -5.82 -46.14
N SER A 471 -13.54 -6.69 -45.74
CA SER A 471 -13.58 -8.06 -46.23
C SER A 471 -14.21 -8.00 -47.62
N THR A 472 -13.39 -8.15 -48.65
CA THR A 472 -13.84 -8.36 -50.03
C THR A 472 -14.78 -9.57 -50.08
N PRO A 473 -15.99 -9.45 -50.65
CA PRO A 473 -16.82 -10.59 -50.95
C PRO A 473 -16.24 -11.31 -52.16
N VAL A 474 -15.87 -12.59 -52.01
CA VAL A 474 -15.56 -13.46 -53.14
C VAL A 474 -16.87 -13.84 -53.80
N THR A 475 -17.24 -13.07 -54.83
CA THR A 475 -18.33 -13.40 -55.75
C THR A 475 -17.79 -14.40 -56.77
N GLY A 476 -17.88 -15.69 -56.46
CA GLY A 476 -17.82 -16.75 -57.46
C GLY A 476 -19.25 -17.15 -57.81
N SER A 477 -19.74 -16.73 -58.98
CA SER A 477 -20.97 -17.27 -59.57
C SER A 477 -20.62 -18.20 -60.73
N PRO A 478 -21.43 -19.25 -60.98
CA PRO A 478 -21.09 -20.40 -61.81
C PRO A 478 -21.52 -20.23 -63.27
N ALA A 479 -20.85 -20.91 -64.20
CA ALA A 479 -21.40 -21.22 -65.51
C ALA A 479 -20.68 -22.45 -66.11
N ASP A 480 -21.51 -23.37 -66.58
CA ASP A 480 -21.22 -24.68 -67.13
C ASP A 480 -20.35 -24.66 -68.40
N ALA A 481 -19.57 -25.73 -68.60
CA ALA A 481 -19.35 -26.31 -69.92
C ALA A 481 -18.83 -27.75 -69.80
N GLU A 482 -19.61 -28.65 -70.38
CA GLU A 482 -19.43 -30.09 -70.46
C GLU A 482 -18.18 -30.52 -71.28
N MET A 483 -17.93 -31.83 -71.18
CA MET A 483 -17.52 -32.70 -72.28
C MET A 483 -16.02 -32.95 -72.48
N SER A 484 -15.59 -34.16 -72.10
CA SER A 484 -14.92 -35.13 -72.98
C SER A 484 -14.06 -36.09 -72.14
N THR A 485 -14.66 -37.22 -71.79
CA THR A 485 -13.95 -38.46 -71.49
C THR A 485 -13.32 -38.98 -72.77
N ASN A 486 -12.00 -39.18 -72.78
CA ASN A 486 -11.36 -40.16 -73.64
C ASN A 486 -10.37 -40.96 -72.78
N ASP A 487 -10.81 -42.17 -72.41
CA ASP A 487 -9.93 -43.31 -72.22
C ASP A 487 -9.17 -43.62 -73.52
N VAL A 488 -7.97 -44.20 -73.39
CA VAL A 488 -7.40 -45.32 -74.17
C VAL A 488 -5.87 -45.31 -74.02
N GLU A 489 -5.43 -46.11 -73.05
CA GLU A 489 -4.44 -47.21 -73.15
C GLU A 489 -2.96 -47.01 -73.59
N MET A 490 -2.13 -47.69 -72.78
CA MET A 490 -0.92 -48.47 -73.13
C MET A 490 0.39 -47.74 -73.45
N ASN A 491 1.26 -47.67 -72.44
CA ASN A 491 2.40 -48.60 -72.31
C ASN A 491 3.03 -48.55 -70.92
#